data_AF-A0A7Y9R231-F1
#
_entry.id   AF-A0A7Y9R231-F1
#
_cell.length_a   1.000
_cell.length_b   1.000
_cell.length_c   1.000
_cell.angle_alpha   90.00
_cell.angle_beta   90.00
_cell.angle_gamma   90.00
#
_symmetry.space_group_name_H-M   'P 1'
#
loop_
_entity.id
_entity.type
_entity.pdbx_description
1 polymer ?
#
loop_
_entity_poly.entity_id
_entity_poly.type
_entity_poly.pdbx_seq_one_letter_code
_entity_poly.pdbx_strand_id
1 'polypeptide(L)'
;MTMTTMPTTTLSPDTTDLHPLVARLVRAFDARLVTPDSVDAWSAEGGDRVLLLGGDPVRFPEALDVAVVLPELQRAVGGRFRIAVAARGDEDALARRYGVLRWPALVFLREGRYVSVLPGMHDWTDYVAQVQAALATAPSRVPGVGIPVVSATAGASACH
;
A
#
# COMPACT_ATOMS: atom_id res chain seq x y z
N MET A 1 2.52 48.98 3.41
CA MET A 1 2.21 47.74 2.66
C MET A 1 2.89 46.58 3.36
N THR A 2 2.17 45.84 4.18
CA THR A 2 2.66 44.59 4.78
C THR A 2 2.53 43.48 3.74
N MET A 3 3.65 43.02 3.17
CA MET A 3 3.64 41.84 2.31
C MET A 3 3.58 40.59 3.18
N THR A 4 2.46 39.88 3.11
CA THR A 4 2.27 38.56 3.69
C THR A 4 3.21 37.56 2.98
N THR A 5 4.21 37.06 3.70
CA THR A 5 5.07 35.96 3.25
C THR A 5 4.24 34.68 3.13
N MET A 6 4.10 34.17 1.90
CA MET A 6 3.56 32.83 1.64
C MET A 6 4.55 31.78 2.18
N PRO A 7 4.09 30.68 2.82
CA PRO A 7 4.99 29.61 3.18
C PRO A 7 5.54 28.96 1.91
N THR A 8 6.86 29.06 1.71
CA THR A 8 7.58 28.25 0.74
C THR A 8 7.51 26.81 1.22
N THR A 9 6.67 25.99 0.58
CA THR A 9 6.69 24.54 0.77
C THR A 9 8.03 24.02 0.28
N THR A 10 8.97 23.80 1.21
CA THR A 10 10.20 23.06 0.94
C THR A 10 9.82 21.68 0.42
N LEU A 11 10.14 21.38 -0.83
CA LEU A 11 10.00 20.03 -1.38
C LEU A 11 10.93 19.10 -0.59
N SER A 12 10.39 18.10 0.11
CA SER A 12 11.21 16.96 0.54
C SER A 12 11.76 16.29 -0.73
N PRO A 13 13.09 16.11 -0.86
CA PRO A 13 13.72 15.60 -2.08
C PRO A 13 13.14 14.25 -2.51
N ASP A 14 12.66 13.45 -1.56
CA ASP A 14 12.12 12.10 -1.77
C ASP A 14 10.82 12.03 -2.60
N THR A 15 10.10 13.14 -2.82
CA THR A 15 8.88 13.15 -3.67
C THR A 15 9.10 13.64 -5.09
N THR A 16 10.31 14.07 -5.45
CA THR A 16 10.59 14.72 -6.75
C THR A 16 10.38 13.76 -7.93
N ASP A 17 10.62 12.47 -7.72
CA ASP A 17 10.48 11.44 -8.75
C ASP A 17 9.06 10.88 -8.89
N LEU A 18 8.15 11.24 -7.98
CA LEU A 18 6.75 10.83 -8.01
C LEU A 18 5.91 11.72 -8.93
N HIS A 19 4.88 11.13 -9.55
CA HIS A 19 3.89 11.91 -10.29
C HIS A 19 3.20 12.93 -9.35
N PRO A 20 2.88 14.17 -9.81
CA PRO A 20 2.32 15.21 -8.94
C PRO A 20 1.09 14.80 -8.12
N LEU A 21 0.20 13.97 -8.67
CA LEU A 21 -0.98 13.46 -7.95
C LEU A 21 -0.63 12.46 -6.85
N VAL A 22 0.40 11.64 -7.06
CA VAL A 22 0.92 10.73 -6.02
C VAL A 22 1.68 11.53 -4.96
N ALA A 23 2.51 12.50 -5.37
CA ALA A 23 3.20 13.41 -4.45
C ALA A 23 2.22 14.23 -3.57
N ARG A 24 1.01 14.54 -4.09
CA ARG A 24 -0.05 15.21 -3.32
C ARG A 24 -0.50 14.37 -2.11
N LEU A 25 -0.51 13.04 -2.20
CA LEU A 25 -0.82 12.17 -1.05
C LEU A 25 0.10 12.46 0.13
N VAL A 26 1.40 12.58 -0.16
CA VAL A 26 2.42 12.86 0.86
C VAL A 26 2.28 14.28 1.40
N ARG A 27 2.12 15.27 0.51
CA ARG A 27 2.13 16.69 0.89
C ARG A 27 0.86 17.17 1.59
N ALA A 28 -0.29 16.58 1.27
CA ALA A 28 -1.60 17.10 1.69
C ALA A 28 -2.45 16.11 2.49
N PHE A 29 -2.11 14.81 2.50
CA PHE A 29 -2.92 13.77 3.12
C PHE A 29 -2.11 12.87 4.08
N ASP A 30 -0.96 13.36 4.54
CA ASP A 30 -0.11 12.70 5.55
C ASP A 30 0.34 11.29 5.14
N ALA A 31 0.38 11.02 3.82
CA ALA A 31 0.90 9.76 3.32
C ALA A 31 2.41 9.70 3.52
N ARG A 32 2.94 8.52 3.85
CA ARG A 32 4.39 8.33 3.93
C ARG A 32 4.94 7.66 2.68
N LEU A 33 6.13 8.10 2.28
CA LEU A 33 6.93 7.36 1.32
C LEU A 33 7.52 6.14 2.02
N VAL A 34 7.40 4.96 1.41
CA VAL A 34 7.98 3.72 1.94
C VAL A 34 8.80 3.00 0.88
N THR A 35 9.78 2.26 1.38
CA THR A 35 10.71 1.40 0.65
C THR A 35 10.62 -0.01 1.23
N PRO A 36 11.26 -1.03 0.64
CA PRO A 36 11.25 -2.38 1.18
C PRO A 36 11.82 -2.46 2.60
N ASP A 37 12.75 -1.56 2.94
CA ASP A 37 13.39 -1.49 4.25
C ASP A 37 12.55 -0.76 5.31
N SER A 38 11.63 0.13 4.90
CA SER A 38 10.83 0.95 5.83
C SER A 38 9.37 0.52 5.95
N VAL A 39 8.85 -0.26 5.01
CA VAL A 39 7.43 -0.66 4.99
C VAL A 39 7.02 -1.49 6.22
N ASP A 40 7.93 -2.31 6.75
CA ASP A 40 7.65 -3.12 7.96
C ASP A 40 7.52 -2.24 9.20
N ALA A 41 8.48 -1.34 9.41
CA ALA A 41 8.43 -0.40 10.52
C ALA A 41 7.18 0.48 10.46
N TRP A 42 6.86 1.02 9.28
CA TRP A 42 5.67 1.86 9.08
C TRP A 42 4.36 1.08 9.32
N SER A 43 4.26 -0.15 8.81
CA SER A 43 3.04 -0.95 8.97
C SER A 43 2.85 -1.45 10.39
N ALA A 44 3.93 -1.56 11.18
CA ALA A 44 3.91 -1.95 12.58
C ALA A 44 3.53 -0.82 13.57
N GLU A 45 3.40 0.44 13.11
CA GLU A 45 2.97 1.58 13.95
C GLU A 45 1.50 1.50 14.46
N GLY A 46 0.83 0.37 14.23
CA GLY A 46 -0.53 0.09 14.69
C GLY A 46 -1.63 0.60 13.76
N GLY A 47 -2.83 0.08 13.95
CA GLY A 47 -4.01 0.40 13.15
C GLY A 47 -3.95 -0.13 11.71
N ASP A 48 -4.88 0.35 10.90
CA ASP A 48 -4.97 -0.01 9.49
C ASP A 48 -4.03 0.85 8.64
N ARG A 49 -3.43 0.22 7.64
CA ARG A 49 -2.39 0.80 6.81
C ARG A 49 -2.65 0.38 5.38
N VAL A 50 -2.69 1.35 4.46
CA VAL A 50 -2.94 1.11 3.04
C VAL A 50 -1.77 1.66 2.24
N LEU A 51 -1.09 0.76 1.54
CA LEU A 51 0.00 1.11 0.62
C LEU A 51 -0.55 1.14 -0.81
N LEU A 52 -0.41 2.30 -1.46
CA LEU A 52 -0.65 2.46 -2.89
C LEU A 52 0.60 2.02 -3.66
N LEU A 53 0.41 1.05 -4.55
CA LEU A 53 1.35 0.67 -5.59
C LEU A 53 0.73 1.11 -6.92
N GLY A 54 1.19 2.24 -7.45
CA GLY A 54 0.57 2.88 -8.63
C GLY A 54 1.09 2.31 -9.94
N GLY A 55 2.38 1.99 -10.01
CA GLY A 55 3.06 1.66 -11.24
C GLY A 55 3.42 2.92 -12.05
N ASP A 56 4.01 2.71 -13.23
CA ASP A 56 4.26 3.80 -14.17
C ASP A 56 2.92 4.42 -14.63
N PRO A 57 2.66 5.73 -14.37
CA PRO A 57 1.41 6.38 -14.73
C PRO A 57 1.18 6.45 -16.25
N VAL A 58 2.23 6.28 -17.07
CA VAL A 58 2.06 6.16 -18.54
C VAL A 58 1.47 4.79 -18.91
N ARG A 59 1.84 3.74 -18.18
CA ARG A 59 1.35 2.37 -18.39
C ARG A 59 0.01 2.13 -17.70
N PHE A 60 -0.20 2.74 -16.55
CA PHE A 60 -1.38 2.60 -15.70
C PHE A 60 -1.96 3.98 -15.36
N PRO A 61 -2.60 4.68 -16.32
CA PRO A 61 -3.13 6.02 -16.09
C PRO A 61 -4.17 6.06 -14.97
N GLU A 62 -4.93 4.98 -14.78
CA GLU A 62 -5.90 4.82 -13.69
C GLU A 62 -5.28 4.86 -12.28
N ALA A 63 -3.95 4.66 -12.15
CA ALA A 63 -3.24 4.85 -10.89
C ALA A 63 -3.37 6.27 -10.36
N LEU A 64 -3.49 7.25 -11.27
CA LEU A 64 -3.70 8.65 -10.93
C LEU A 64 -5.09 8.88 -10.35
N ASP A 65 -6.10 8.21 -10.89
CA ASP A 65 -7.46 8.25 -10.37
C ASP A 65 -7.51 7.64 -8.97
N VAL A 66 -6.88 6.48 -8.78
CA VAL A 66 -6.74 5.84 -7.46
C VAL A 66 -6.06 6.80 -6.47
N ALA A 67 -4.97 7.46 -6.86
CA ALA A 67 -4.28 8.43 -6.01
C ALA A 67 -5.17 9.64 -5.64
N VAL A 68 -6.06 10.06 -6.53
CA VAL A 68 -7.01 11.16 -6.26
C VAL A 68 -8.11 10.72 -5.31
N VAL A 69 -8.66 9.51 -5.46
CA VAL A 69 -9.80 9.04 -4.65
C VAL A 69 -9.40 8.43 -3.31
N LEU A 70 -8.16 7.98 -3.15
CA LEU A 70 -7.71 7.29 -1.93
C LEU A 70 -7.92 8.09 -0.63
N PRO A 71 -7.66 9.41 -0.57
CA PRO A 71 -8.00 10.21 0.61
C PRO A 71 -9.50 10.30 0.87
N GLU A 72 -10.32 10.30 -0.19
CA GLU A 72 -11.77 10.30 -0.04
C GLU A 72 -12.29 8.96 0.44
N LEU A 73 -11.72 7.84 -0.04
CA LEU A 73 -11.99 6.50 0.50
C LEU A 73 -11.64 6.43 1.98
N GLN A 74 -10.48 6.98 2.37
CA GLN A 74 -10.07 7.07 3.77
C GLN A 74 -11.12 7.81 4.61
N ARG A 75 -11.63 8.95 4.14
CA ARG A 75 -12.70 9.70 4.81
C ARG A 75 -14.02 8.92 4.87
N ALA A 76 -14.42 8.29 3.77
CA ALA A 76 -15.67 7.55 3.66
C ALA A 76 -15.77 6.38 4.64
N VAL A 77 -14.63 5.78 5.00
CA VAL A 77 -14.57 4.70 6.01
C VAL A 77 -14.22 5.21 7.41
N GLY A 78 -14.28 6.51 7.66
CA GLY A 78 -14.11 7.13 8.98
C GLY A 78 -12.66 7.39 9.39
N GLY A 79 -11.73 7.55 8.43
CA GLY A 79 -10.33 7.88 8.72
C GLY A 79 -9.53 6.72 9.32
N ARG A 80 -9.97 5.48 9.13
CA ARG A 80 -9.50 4.30 9.90
C ARG A 80 -8.11 3.82 9.55
N PHE A 81 -7.57 4.19 8.38
CA PHE A 81 -6.26 3.75 7.93
C PHE A 81 -5.30 4.91 7.65
N ARG A 82 -3.98 4.67 7.70
CA ARG A 82 -2.96 5.59 7.19
C ARG A 82 -2.50 5.17 5.80
N ILE A 83 -2.12 6.15 4.98
CA ILE A 83 -1.72 5.94 3.60
C ILE A 83 -0.19 5.88 3.52
N ALA A 84 0.32 5.00 2.68
CA ALA A 84 1.67 5.08 2.16
C ALA A 84 1.67 5.00 0.64
N VAL A 85 2.72 5.55 0.04
CA VAL A 85 3.06 5.42 -1.37
C VAL A 85 4.44 4.80 -1.45
N ALA A 86 4.65 3.89 -2.40
CA ALA A 86 5.97 3.31 -2.62
C ALA A 86 6.90 4.32 -3.29
N ALA A 87 8.19 4.27 -2.93
CA ALA A 87 9.22 4.94 -3.70
C ALA A 87 9.28 4.37 -5.12
N ARG A 88 9.48 5.23 -6.12
CA ARG A 88 9.37 4.87 -7.54
C ARG A 88 10.28 3.71 -7.96
N GLY A 89 11.49 3.63 -7.40
CA GLY A 89 12.44 2.55 -7.70
C GLY A 89 12.11 1.22 -7.01
N ASP A 90 11.19 1.23 -6.04
CA ASP A 90 10.94 0.11 -5.14
C ASP A 90 9.56 -0.53 -5.31
N GLU A 91 8.70 0.06 -6.15
CA GLU A 91 7.34 -0.42 -6.40
C GLU A 91 7.32 -1.89 -6.82
N ASP A 92 8.20 -2.31 -7.73
CA ASP A 92 8.30 -3.70 -8.17
C ASP A 92 8.70 -4.67 -7.04
N ALA A 93 9.61 -4.25 -6.17
CA ALA A 93 10.05 -5.05 -5.03
C ALA A 93 8.92 -5.24 -4.01
N LEU A 94 8.19 -4.15 -3.71
CA LEU A 94 7.03 -4.17 -2.82
C LEU A 94 5.86 -4.97 -3.43
N ALA A 95 5.63 -4.85 -4.74
CA ALA A 95 4.61 -5.62 -5.44
C ALA A 95 4.87 -7.13 -5.35
N ARG A 96 6.11 -7.57 -5.60
CA ARG A 96 6.50 -8.97 -5.43
C ARG A 96 6.33 -9.44 -3.99
N ARG A 97 6.72 -8.61 -3.02
CA ARG A 97 6.61 -8.90 -1.59
C ARG A 97 5.17 -9.15 -1.16
N TYR A 98 4.22 -8.39 -1.70
CA TYR A 98 2.79 -8.49 -1.33
C TYR A 98 1.94 -9.26 -2.34
N GLY A 99 2.56 -9.94 -3.32
CA GLY A 99 1.85 -10.75 -4.30
C GLY A 99 0.95 -9.94 -5.24
N VAL A 100 1.31 -8.69 -5.53
CA VAL A 100 0.56 -7.81 -6.44
C VAL A 100 0.86 -8.20 -7.89
N LEU A 101 -0.16 -8.71 -8.56
CA LEU A 101 -0.11 -9.16 -9.96
C LEU A 101 -0.78 -8.19 -10.93
N ARG A 102 -1.65 -7.31 -10.41
CA ARG A 102 -2.45 -6.35 -11.18
C ARG A 102 -2.22 -4.96 -10.62
N TRP A 103 -2.03 -4.00 -11.51
CA TRP A 103 -1.76 -2.61 -11.21
C TRP A 103 -2.92 -1.74 -11.69
N PRO A 104 -3.17 -0.58 -11.04
CA PRO A 104 -2.66 -0.19 -9.72
C PRO A 104 -3.23 -1.10 -8.62
N ALA A 105 -2.68 -1.03 -7.41
CA ALA A 105 -3.20 -1.81 -6.29
C ALA A 105 -3.10 -1.09 -4.95
N LEU A 106 -4.09 -1.36 -4.08
CA LEU A 106 -4.07 -1.01 -2.67
C LEU A 106 -3.74 -2.26 -1.86
N VAL A 107 -2.63 -2.25 -1.14
CA VAL A 107 -2.25 -3.31 -0.21
C VAL A 107 -2.70 -2.93 1.20
N PHE A 108 -3.51 -3.77 1.82
CA PHE A 108 -4.01 -3.59 3.18
C PHE A 108 -3.13 -4.33 4.16
N LEU A 109 -2.67 -3.61 5.17
CA LEU A 109 -1.86 -4.10 6.28
C LEU A 109 -2.50 -3.68 7.60
N ARG A 110 -2.30 -4.49 8.64
CA ARG A 110 -2.76 -4.21 10.01
C ARG A 110 -1.71 -4.70 10.98
N GLU A 111 -1.16 -3.78 11.77
CA GLU A 111 -0.16 -4.08 12.81
C GLU A 111 1.01 -4.93 12.27
N GLY A 112 1.60 -4.50 11.16
CA GLY A 112 2.72 -5.19 10.50
C GLY A 112 2.35 -6.46 9.74
N ARG A 113 1.07 -6.86 9.73
CA ARG A 113 0.60 -8.09 9.08
C ARG A 113 -0.16 -7.79 7.81
N TYR A 114 -0.01 -8.65 6.81
CA TYR A 114 -0.77 -8.59 5.57
C TYR A 114 -2.26 -8.88 5.82
N VAL A 115 -3.14 -8.18 5.11
CA VAL A 115 -4.60 -8.42 5.16
C VAL A 115 -5.09 -8.86 3.78
N SER A 116 -4.96 -7.99 2.77
CA SER A 116 -5.45 -8.23 1.41
C SER A 116 -4.83 -7.28 0.39
N VAL A 117 -5.11 -7.51 -0.89
CA VAL A 117 -4.83 -6.61 -2.00
C VAL A 117 -6.13 -6.30 -2.74
N LEU A 118 -6.36 -5.04 -3.04
CA LEU A 118 -7.45 -4.57 -3.89
C LEU A 118 -6.88 -3.94 -5.17
N PRO A 119 -6.90 -4.66 -6.31
CA PRO A 119 -6.39 -4.16 -7.57
C PRO A 119 -7.40 -3.30 -8.33
N GLY A 120 -6.90 -2.32 -9.07
CA GLY A 120 -7.63 -1.50 -10.03
C GLY A 120 -8.48 -0.40 -9.42
N MET A 121 -9.01 0.44 -10.30
CA MET A 121 -10.05 1.42 -9.99
C MET A 121 -11.44 0.76 -10.02
N HIS A 122 -12.35 1.24 -9.17
CA HIS A 122 -13.73 0.74 -9.05
C HIS A 122 -14.73 1.90 -9.03
N ASP A 123 -16.02 1.61 -9.29
CA ASP A 123 -17.10 2.55 -8.98
C ASP A 123 -17.07 2.94 -7.49
N TRP A 124 -17.46 4.17 -7.17
CA TRP A 124 -17.40 4.69 -5.80
C TRP A 124 -18.08 3.79 -4.76
N THR A 125 -19.29 3.32 -5.04
CA THR A 125 -20.08 2.52 -4.09
C THR A 125 -19.40 1.18 -3.83
N ASP A 126 -18.97 0.51 -4.91
CA ASP A 126 -18.25 -0.75 -4.84
C ASP A 126 -16.88 -0.59 -4.18
N TYR A 127 -16.20 0.54 -4.43
CA TYR A 127 -14.88 0.80 -3.90
C TYR A 127 -14.94 0.98 -2.38
N VAL A 128 -15.89 1.78 -1.88
CA VAL A 128 -16.11 1.95 -0.44
C VAL A 128 -16.44 0.61 0.22
N ALA A 129 -17.34 -0.18 -0.39
CA ALA A 129 -17.71 -1.50 0.14
C ALA A 129 -16.53 -2.47 0.19
N GLN A 130 -15.71 -2.53 -0.86
CA GLN A 130 -14.52 -3.39 -0.91
C GLN A 130 -13.44 -2.95 0.09
N VAL A 131 -13.23 -1.64 0.26
CA VAL A 131 -12.32 -1.11 1.28
C VAL A 131 -12.83 -1.49 2.68
N GLN A 132 -14.12 -1.32 2.96
CA GLN A 132 -14.70 -1.72 4.26
C GLN A 132 -14.55 -3.23 4.51
N ALA A 133 -14.79 -4.06 3.49
CA ALA A 133 -14.61 -5.51 3.59
C ALA A 133 -13.14 -5.89 3.85
N ALA A 134 -12.20 -5.24 3.17
CA ALA A 134 -10.77 -5.43 3.41
C ALA A 134 -10.39 -5.05 4.85
N LEU A 135 -10.88 -3.92 5.35
CA LEU A 135 -10.65 -3.49 6.74
C LEU A 135 -11.36 -4.40 7.77
N ALA A 136 -12.46 -5.07 7.42
CA ALA A 136 -13.10 -6.04 8.31
C ALA A 136 -12.38 -7.40 8.33
N THR A 137 -11.50 -7.66 7.37
CA THR A 137 -10.81 -8.94 7.22
C THR A 137 -9.70 -9.10 8.26
N ALA A 138 -9.54 -10.32 8.78
CA ALA A 138 -8.45 -10.66 9.70
C ALA A 138 -7.11 -10.75 8.93
N PRO A 139 -5.99 -10.38 9.56
CA PRO A 139 -4.69 -10.54 8.92
C PRO A 139 -4.40 -11.99 8.50
N SER A 140 -3.76 -12.15 7.36
CA SER A 140 -3.48 -13.43 6.72
C SER A 140 -2.05 -13.47 6.14
N ARG A 141 -1.66 -14.59 5.52
CA ARG A 141 -0.38 -14.69 4.81
C ARG A 141 -0.51 -14.16 3.39
N VAL A 142 0.57 -13.56 2.89
CA VAL A 142 0.66 -13.13 1.49
C VAL A 142 0.49 -14.36 0.57
N PRO A 143 -0.43 -14.31 -0.41
CA PRO A 143 -0.58 -15.37 -1.39
C PRO A 143 0.72 -15.62 -2.16
N GLY A 144 1.14 -16.89 -2.29
CA GLY A 144 2.32 -17.27 -3.08
C GLY A 144 3.66 -17.27 -2.34
N VAL A 145 3.73 -16.77 -1.10
CA VAL A 145 4.91 -17.00 -0.23
C VAL A 145 4.80 -18.41 0.33
N GLY A 146 5.59 -19.32 -0.26
CA GLY A 146 5.46 -20.77 -0.15
C GLY A 146 5.27 -21.31 1.26
N ILE A 147 4.31 -22.23 1.39
CA ILE A 147 4.36 -23.23 2.47
C ILE A 147 5.63 -24.04 2.24
N PRO A 148 6.61 -24.09 3.16
CA PRO A 148 7.63 -25.11 3.07
C PRO A 148 6.93 -26.47 3.20
N VAL A 149 6.83 -27.21 2.10
CA VAL A 149 6.42 -28.61 2.12
C VAL A 149 7.56 -29.37 2.79
N VAL A 150 7.47 -29.54 4.10
CA VAL A 150 8.35 -30.48 4.80
C VAL A 150 7.83 -31.86 4.48
N SER A 151 8.42 -32.51 3.48
CA SER A 151 8.22 -33.94 3.24
C SER A 151 8.64 -34.67 4.51
N ALA A 152 7.67 -35.14 5.30
CA ALA A 152 7.95 -36.00 6.44
C ALA A 152 8.73 -37.22 5.93
N THR A 153 9.99 -37.33 6.32
CA THR A 153 10.80 -38.53 6.10
C THR A 153 10.12 -39.64 6.88
N ALA A 154 9.45 -40.55 6.19
CA ALA A 154 8.94 -41.78 6.79
C ALA A 154 10.14 -42.53 7.37
N GLY A 155 10.23 -42.57 8.69
CA GLY A 155 11.16 -43.42 9.39
C GLY A 155 10.86 -44.88 9.07
N ALA A 156 11.87 -45.60 8.59
CA ALA A 156 11.90 -47.04 8.67
C ALA A 156 13.10 -47.41 9.56
N SER A 157 12.86 -47.45 10.87
CA SER A 157 13.66 -48.31 11.75
C SER A 157 13.21 -49.73 11.47
N ALA A 158 14.02 -50.49 10.72
CA ALA A 158 13.91 -51.93 10.64
C ALA A 158 15.03 -52.52 11.48
N CYS A 159 14.64 -53.13 12.59
CA CYS A 159 15.49 -53.90 13.47
C CYS A 159 16.08 -55.10 12.71
N HIS A 160 17.36 -55.39 12.92
CA HIS A 160 17.90 -56.76 13.03
C HIS A 160 19.25 -56.74 13.73
#